data_AF-A0A368URR5-F1
#
_entry.id   AF-A0A368URR5-F1
#
_cell.length_a   1.000
_cell.length_b   1.000
_cell.length_c   1.000
_cell.angle_alpha   90.00
_cell.angle_beta   90.00
_cell.angle_gamma   90.00
#
_symmetry.space_group_name_H-M   'P 1'
#
loop_
_entity.id
_entity.type
_entity.pdbx_description
1 polymer ?
#
loop_
_entity_poly.entity_id
_entity_poly.type
_entity_poly.pdbx_seq_one_letter_code
_entity_poly.pdbx_strand_id
1 'polypeptide(L)'
;MFDTINLRLSSDEVKGTDLLSEIPNHFEVTSESMYQTGPSVSGYIGNLRVSVNERGVKVGNGSLCKYYLGDNLQTIGRQDTQKAIQKISDTLHLPFDRAHVTRLDIAQNLILKHPLPVYLNHLGTAQYYTRFEQPDSVYYSNSKRRLVFYNKVKEVTARREPIPELYRGRNALRFESKPSASHV
;
A
#
# COMPACT_ATOMS: atom_id res chain seq x y z
N MET A 1 4.68 10.76 2.45
CA MET A 1 4.37 10.32 1.09
C MET A 1 3.41 9.13 1.12
N PHE A 2 2.68 8.81 0.05
CA PHE A 2 1.76 7.66 0.03
C PHE A 2 2.49 6.36 -0.29
N ASP A 3 2.35 5.35 0.57
CA ASP A 3 2.92 4.02 0.38
C ASP A 3 1.89 3.04 -0.20
N THR A 4 0.77 2.91 0.51
CA THR A 4 -0.37 2.07 0.13
C THR A 4 -1.60 2.93 0.01
N ILE A 5 -2.34 2.76 -1.09
CA ILE A 5 -3.66 3.35 -1.30
C ILE A 5 -4.60 2.21 -1.66
N ASN A 6 -5.71 2.08 -0.92
CA ASN A 6 -6.80 1.20 -1.33
C ASN A 6 -7.92 2.06 -1.93
N LEU A 7 -8.34 1.71 -3.13
CA LEU A 7 -9.34 2.38 -3.92
C LEU A 7 -10.57 1.48 -4.07
N ARG A 8 -11.75 2.07 -4.05
CA ARG A 8 -13.02 1.41 -4.36
C ARG A 8 -13.78 2.25 -5.39
N LEU A 9 -14.02 1.68 -6.55
CA LEU A 9 -14.91 2.23 -7.56
C LEU A 9 -16.28 1.55 -7.44
N SER A 10 -17.34 2.33 -7.22
CA SER A 10 -18.72 1.81 -7.14
C SER A 10 -19.22 1.46 -8.53
N SER A 11 -20.12 0.48 -8.66
CA SER A 11 -20.80 0.21 -9.92
C SER A 11 -21.62 1.41 -10.43
N ASP A 12 -22.04 2.32 -9.54
CA ASP A 12 -22.72 3.58 -9.90
C ASP A 12 -21.87 4.52 -10.76
N GLU A 13 -20.54 4.43 -10.65
CA GLU A 13 -19.59 5.25 -11.42
C GLU A 13 -19.31 4.68 -12.82
N VAL A 14 -19.75 3.45 -13.08
CA VAL A 14 -19.44 2.65 -14.29
C VAL A 14 -20.69 1.99 -14.86
N LYS A 15 -21.75 2.80 -14.97
CA LYS A 15 -23.05 2.36 -15.48
C LYS A 15 -22.92 1.81 -16.89
N GLY A 16 -23.50 0.63 -17.12
CA GLY A 16 -23.53 -0.02 -18.43
C GLY A 16 -22.35 -0.97 -18.70
N THR A 17 -21.41 -1.11 -17.78
CA THR A 17 -20.34 -2.12 -17.83
C THR A 17 -20.75 -3.35 -17.02
N ASP A 18 -20.66 -4.54 -17.61
CA ASP A 18 -20.80 -5.78 -16.84
C ASP A 18 -19.45 -6.12 -16.19
N LEU A 19 -19.31 -5.66 -14.94
CA LEU A 19 -18.04 -5.75 -14.22
C LEU A 19 -17.51 -7.19 -14.09
N LEU A 20 -18.40 -8.18 -13.97
CA LEU A 20 -18.01 -9.55 -13.73
C LEU A 20 -17.60 -10.28 -15.02
N SER A 21 -18.09 -9.86 -16.18
CA SER A 21 -17.69 -10.45 -17.45
C SER A 21 -16.54 -9.71 -18.12
N GLU A 22 -16.44 -8.38 -17.94
CA GLU A 22 -15.44 -7.56 -18.63
C GLU A 22 -14.12 -7.46 -17.85
N ILE A 23 -14.17 -7.10 -16.57
CA ILE A 23 -12.98 -6.70 -15.80
C ILE A 23 -11.99 -7.84 -15.52
N PRO A 24 -12.41 -9.11 -15.30
CA PRO A 24 -11.47 -10.22 -15.15
C PRO A 24 -10.49 -10.40 -16.31
N ASN A 25 -10.79 -9.90 -17.51
CA ASN A 25 -9.87 -9.97 -18.66
C ASN A 25 -8.67 -9.00 -18.55
N HIS A 26 -8.68 -8.10 -17.58
CA HIS A 26 -7.71 -7.01 -17.44
C HIS A 26 -6.75 -7.18 -16.26
N PHE A 27 -6.80 -8.32 -15.57
CA PHE A 27 -5.88 -8.64 -14.47
C PHE A 27 -5.59 -10.14 -14.40
N GLU A 28 -4.53 -10.52 -13.71
CA GLU A 28 -4.17 -11.93 -13.50
C GLU A 28 -5.12 -12.54 -12.46
N VAL A 29 -6.15 -13.25 -12.92
CA VAL A 29 -7.14 -13.91 -12.05
C VAL A 29 -6.46 -15.03 -11.25
N THR A 30 -6.65 -15.00 -9.93
CA THR A 30 -6.10 -16.01 -9.01
C THR A 30 -7.18 -16.71 -8.18
N SER A 31 -8.40 -16.17 -8.13
CA SER A 31 -9.47 -16.71 -7.31
C SER A 31 -10.84 -16.28 -7.82
N GLU A 32 -11.76 -17.23 -7.84
CA GLU A 32 -13.19 -17.03 -8.05
C GLU A 32 -13.93 -17.60 -6.85
N SER A 33 -14.97 -16.91 -6.38
CA SER A 33 -15.71 -17.31 -5.19
C SER A 33 -17.17 -16.90 -5.29
N MET A 34 -18.05 -17.78 -4.83
CA MET A 34 -19.48 -17.52 -4.70
C MET A 34 -19.81 -17.20 -3.24
N TYR A 35 -20.19 -15.96 -2.96
CA TYR A 35 -20.63 -15.52 -1.63
C TYR A 35 -22.15 -15.39 -1.58
N GLN A 36 -22.72 -15.28 -0.37
CA GLN A 36 -24.14 -14.93 -0.19
C GLN A 36 -24.51 -13.61 -0.86
N THR A 37 -23.53 -12.69 -1.02
CA THR A 37 -23.71 -11.39 -1.67
C THR A 37 -23.51 -11.43 -3.19
N GLY A 38 -23.34 -12.61 -3.78
CA GLY A 38 -23.05 -12.80 -5.20
C GLY A 38 -21.62 -13.26 -5.49
N PRO A 39 -21.31 -13.52 -6.77
CA PRO A 39 -19.98 -13.93 -7.21
C PRO A 39 -18.94 -12.82 -7.04
N SER A 40 -17.69 -13.21 -6.83
CA SER A 40 -16.55 -12.31 -6.85
C SER A 40 -15.34 -12.97 -7.48
N VAL A 41 -14.64 -12.19 -8.30
CA VAL A 41 -13.38 -12.59 -8.94
C VAL A 41 -12.27 -11.71 -8.36
N SER A 42 -11.11 -12.30 -8.08
CA SER A 42 -9.96 -11.60 -7.52
C SER A 42 -8.66 -12.04 -8.17
N GLY A 43 -7.71 -11.13 -8.21
CA GLY A 43 -6.42 -11.33 -8.87
C GLY A 43 -5.49 -10.14 -8.67
N TYR A 44 -4.57 -9.94 -9.61
CA TYR A 44 -3.53 -8.91 -9.46
C TYR A 44 -3.25 -8.14 -10.75
N ILE A 45 -2.96 -6.85 -10.59
CA ILE A 45 -2.25 -6.03 -11.59
C ILE A 45 -0.87 -5.68 -11.01
N GLY A 46 0.17 -6.37 -11.48
CA GLY A 46 1.48 -6.32 -10.84
C GLY A 46 1.40 -6.73 -9.37
N ASN A 47 1.69 -5.82 -8.45
CA ASN A 47 1.65 -6.11 -7.01
C ASN A 47 0.39 -5.58 -6.29
N LEU A 48 -0.60 -5.04 -7.02
CA LEU A 48 -1.86 -4.56 -6.44
C LEU A 48 -2.93 -5.63 -6.60
N ARG A 49 -3.62 -5.96 -5.51
CA ARG A 49 -4.75 -6.89 -5.53
C ARG A 49 -5.96 -6.18 -6.12
N VAL A 50 -6.62 -6.85 -7.06
CA VAL A 50 -7.90 -6.46 -7.65
C VAL A 50 -8.96 -7.43 -7.16
N SER A 51 -10.14 -6.92 -6.82
CA SER A 51 -11.32 -7.72 -6.50
C SER A 51 -12.54 -7.04 -7.12
N VAL A 52 -13.32 -7.82 -7.86
CA VAL A 52 -14.53 -7.36 -8.56
C VAL A 52 -15.73 -8.18 -8.12
N ASN A 53 -16.87 -7.50 -8.03
CA ASN A 53 -18.22 -8.06 -7.92
C ASN A 53 -19.23 -7.05 -8.48
N GLU A 54 -20.52 -7.39 -8.44
CA GLU A 54 -21.60 -6.52 -8.95
C GLU A 54 -21.66 -5.12 -8.31
N ARG A 55 -21.09 -4.95 -7.11
CA ARG A 55 -21.09 -3.66 -6.39
C ARG A 55 -19.93 -2.75 -6.79
N GLY A 56 -18.98 -3.24 -7.58
CA GLY A 56 -17.82 -2.45 -7.99
C GLY A 56 -16.49 -3.19 -7.95
N VAL A 57 -15.42 -2.40 -8.08
CA VAL A 57 -14.03 -2.88 -8.13
C VAL A 57 -13.23 -2.29 -6.99
N LYS A 58 -12.47 -3.13 -6.30
CA LYS A 58 -11.49 -2.74 -5.28
C LYS A 58 -10.08 -2.99 -5.79
N VAL A 59 -9.20 -2.01 -5.63
CA VAL A 59 -7.77 -2.11 -5.94
C VAL A 59 -6.97 -1.70 -4.71
N GLY A 60 -6.00 -2.50 -4.28
CA GLY A 60 -5.18 -2.15 -3.13
C GLY A 60 -4.35 -3.31 -2.58
N ASN A 61 -4.09 -3.27 -1.28
CA ASN A 61 -3.31 -4.30 -0.56
C ASN A 61 -1.92 -4.58 -1.17
N GLY A 62 -1.33 -3.55 -1.77
CA GLY A 62 0.02 -3.54 -2.31
C GLY A 62 0.58 -2.12 -2.31
N SER A 63 1.90 -1.99 -2.46
CA SER A 63 2.54 -0.68 -2.54
C SER A 63 2.30 -0.03 -3.90
N LEU A 64 1.77 1.20 -3.90
CA LEU A 64 1.58 1.99 -5.11
C LEU A 64 2.94 2.41 -5.70
N CYS A 65 3.94 2.65 -4.84
CA CYS A 65 5.31 2.90 -5.27
C CYS A 65 5.86 1.74 -6.09
N LYS A 66 5.73 0.51 -5.59
CA LYS A 66 6.22 -0.68 -6.30
C LYS A 66 5.50 -0.88 -7.65
N TYR A 67 4.21 -0.58 -7.72
CA TYR A 67 3.44 -0.69 -8.95
C TYR A 67 3.86 0.34 -10.02
N TYR A 68 4.24 1.54 -9.58
CA TYR A 68 4.57 2.64 -10.49
C TYR A 68 6.06 2.73 -10.83
N LEU A 69 6.95 2.60 -9.84
CA LEU A 69 8.40 2.76 -9.97
C LEU A 69 9.18 1.44 -9.98
N GLY A 70 8.55 0.31 -9.63
CA GLY A 70 9.20 -1.01 -9.58
C GLY A 70 9.86 -1.35 -8.24
N ASP A 71 9.99 -0.39 -7.31
CA ASP A 71 10.51 -0.63 -5.96
C ASP A 71 9.76 0.17 -4.86
N ASN A 72 10.04 -0.14 -3.59
CA ASN A 72 9.42 0.50 -2.41
C ASN A 72 10.46 1.28 -1.54
N LEU A 73 11.61 1.61 -2.11
CA LEU A 73 12.63 2.43 -1.47
C LEU A 73 12.59 3.86 -2.00
N GLN A 74 12.17 4.02 -3.25
CA GLN A 74 11.83 5.31 -3.82
C GLN A 74 10.52 5.85 -3.27
N THR A 75 10.28 7.10 -3.58
CA THR A 75 9.35 7.96 -2.89
C THR A 75 8.59 8.69 -4.03
N ILE A 76 7.34 8.27 -4.33
CA ILE A 76 6.39 8.90 -5.28
C ILE A 76 5.72 10.19 -4.76
N GLY A 77 5.90 11.32 -5.47
CA GLY A 77 5.21 12.57 -5.15
C GLY A 77 3.70 12.54 -5.43
N ARG A 78 3.03 13.67 -5.21
CA ARG A 78 1.61 13.84 -5.57
C ARG A 78 1.36 13.62 -7.07
N GLN A 79 2.24 14.13 -7.93
CA GLN A 79 2.14 13.95 -9.38
C GLN A 79 2.32 12.49 -9.80
N ASP A 80 3.31 11.80 -9.22
CA ASP A 80 3.54 10.37 -9.49
C ASP A 80 2.36 9.53 -9.02
N THR A 81 1.75 9.88 -7.88
CA THR A 81 0.52 9.23 -7.40
C THR A 81 -0.62 9.38 -8.40
N GLN A 82 -0.82 10.58 -8.95
CA GLN A 82 -1.82 10.81 -10.00
C GLN A 82 -1.56 9.94 -11.23
N LYS A 83 -0.30 9.87 -11.69
CA LYS A 83 0.08 9.01 -12.82
C LYS A 83 -0.10 7.52 -12.52
N ALA A 84 0.14 7.09 -11.28
CA ALA A 84 -0.09 5.71 -10.86
C ALA A 84 -1.59 5.36 -10.86
N ILE A 85 -2.46 6.27 -10.42
CA ILE A 85 -3.92 6.10 -10.50
C ILE A 85 -4.39 6.10 -11.97
N GLN A 86 -3.81 6.95 -12.82
CA GLN A 86 -4.08 6.91 -14.26
C GLN A 86 -3.70 5.55 -14.86
N LYS A 87 -2.51 5.02 -14.53
CA LYS A 87 -2.07 3.69 -14.96
C LYS A 87 -3.04 2.59 -14.53
N ILE A 88 -3.60 2.66 -13.32
CA ILE A 88 -4.66 1.72 -12.87
C ILE A 88 -5.90 1.87 -13.75
N SER A 89 -6.32 3.11 -14.03
CA SER A 89 -7.47 3.42 -14.88
C SER A 89 -7.30 2.85 -16.29
N ASP A 90 -6.13 3.06 -16.88
CA ASP A 90 -5.79 2.58 -18.23
C ASP A 90 -5.72 1.05 -18.26
N THR A 91 -5.18 0.42 -17.21
CA THR A 91 -5.04 -1.05 -17.14
C THR A 91 -6.40 -1.73 -17.02
N LEU A 92 -7.29 -1.20 -16.18
CA LEU A 92 -8.59 -1.81 -15.90
C LEU A 92 -9.72 -1.29 -16.79
N HIS A 93 -9.43 -0.31 -17.65
CA HIS A 93 -10.40 0.43 -18.47
C HIS A 93 -11.57 1.01 -17.65
N LEU A 94 -11.28 1.52 -16.46
CA LEU A 94 -12.26 2.09 -15.53
C LEU A 94 -11.81 3.44 -14.98
N PRO A 95 -12.73 4.38 -14.69
CA PRO A 95 -12.41 5.72 -14.19
C PRO A 95 -12.00 5.72 -12.71
N PHE A 96 -10.80 5.24 -12.39
CA PHE A 96 -10.30 5.21 -11.01
C PHE A 96 -9.96 6.59 -10.43
N ASP A 97 -9.98 7.63 -11.25
CA ASP A 97 -10.00 9.02 -10.80
C ASP A 97 -11.25 9.36 -9.97
N ARG A 98 -12.35 8.60 -10.12
CA ARG A 98 -13.59 8.72 -9.35
C ARG A 98 -13.68 7.76 -8.17
N ALA A 99 -12.66 6.92 -7.95
CA ALA A 99 -12.69 5.93 -6.90
C ALA A 99 -12.59 6.57 -5.50
N HIS A 100 -13.29 5.99 -4.53
CA HIS A 100 -13.15 6.37 -3.13
C HIS A 100 -11.87 5.77 -2.54
N VAL A 101 -11.09 6.59 -1.83
CA VAL A 101 -9.97 6.12 -1.03
C VAL A 101 -10.51 5.48 0.25
N THR A 102 -10.32 4.17 0.38
CA THR A 102 -10.76 3.38 1.55
C THR A 102 -9.65 3.14 2.56
N ARG A 103 -8.39 3.27 2.14
CA ARG A 103 -7.21 3.23 3.01
C ARG A 103 -6.09 4.08 2.43
N LEU A 104 -5.35 4.75 3.31
CA LEU A 104 -4.16 5.51 2.96
C LEU A 104 -3.08 5.28 4.01
N ASP A 105 -1.97 4.68 3.60
CA ASP A 105 -0.77 4.55 4.42
C ASP A 105 0.24 5.61 3.98
N ILE A 106 0.73 6.39 4.93
CA ILE A 106 1.75 7.40 4.69
C ILE A 106 3.09 6.84 5.14
N ALA A 107 4.11 6.91 4.30
CA ALA A 107 5.47 6.55 4.66
C ALA A 107 6.51 7.58 4.22
N GLN A 108 7.70 7.48 4.83
CA GLN A 108 8.89 8.21 4.44
C GLN A 108 10.15 7.41 4.79
N ASN A 109 11.12 7.40 3.89
CA ASN A 109 12.48 6.90 4.15
C ASN A 109 13.38 8.07 4.56
N LEU A 110 14.16 7.87 5.62
CA LEU A 110 15.15 8.83 6.14
C LEU A 110 16.53 8.16 6.12
N ILE A 111 17.50 8.78 5.44
CA ILE A 111 18.89 8.35 5.48
C ILE A 111 19.54 8.94 6.73
N LEU A 112 20.07 8.07 7.58
CA LEU A 112 20.59 8.42 8.90
C LEU A 112 22.12 8.26 8.96
N LYS A 113 22.75 9.06 9.83
CA LYS A 113 24.20 9.04 10.04
C LYS A 113 24.64 7.84 10.89
N HIS A 114 23.85 7.49 11.91
CA HIS A 114 24.13 6.41 12.83
C HIS A 114 23.24 5.18 12.59
N PRO A 115 23.55 4.01 13.17
CA PRO A 115 22.64 2.86 13.18
C PRO A 115 21.30 3.21 13.84
N LEU A 116 20.22 2.57 13.37
CA LEU A 116 18.86 2.85 13.82
C LEU A 116 18.63 2.75 15.33
N PRO A 117 19.20 1.77 16.07
CA PRO A 117 18.99 1.68 17.52
C PRO A 117 19.31 2.97 18.27
N VAL A 118 20.30 3.74 17.81
CA VAL A 118 20.64 5.05 18.39
C VAL A 118 19.43 5.99 18.35
N TYR A 119 18.72 6.04 17.23
CA TYR A 119 17.55 6.92 17.07
C TYR A 119 16.30 6.34 17.73
N LEU A 120 16.07 5.03 17.61
CA LEU A 120 14.89 4.37 18.18
C LEU A 120 14.86 4.45 19.71
N ASN A 121 16.03 4.43 20.36
CA ASN A 121 16.15 4.59 21.81
C ASN A 121 15.78 6.00 22.29
N HIS A 122 15.83 7.01 21.41
CA HIS A 122 15.37 8.37 21.71
C HIS A 122 13.88 8.57 21.43
N LEU A 123 13.21 7.62 20.77
CA LEU A 123 11.76 7.65 20.60
C LEU A 123 11.10 7.18 21.90
N GLY A 124 10.74 8.14 22.75
CA GLY A 124 10.05 7.92 24.02
C GLY A 124 8.60 7.47 23.87
N THR A 125 7.76 7.76 24.85
CA THR A 125 6.32 7.45 24.78
C THR A 125 5.59 8.43 23.86
N ALA A 126 4.48 7.98 23.27
CA ALA A 126 3.59 8.82 22.48
C ALA A 126 2.20 8.81 23.13
N GLN A 127 1.62 9.99 23.34
CA GLN A 127 0.31 10.12 23.96
C GLN A 127 -0.76 9.36 23.17
N TYR A 128 -1.60 8.59 23.87
CA TYR A 128 -2.67 7.75 23.30
C TYR A 128 -2.19 6.56 22.45
N TYR A 129 -0.94 6.14 22.61
CA TYR A 129 -0.41 4.95 21.95
C TYR A 129 0.21 3.99 22.95
N THR A 130 0.06 2.71 22.66
CA THR A 130 0.87 1.66 23.26
C THR A 130 2.13 1.48 22.42
N ARG A 131 3.30 1.60 23.07
CA ARG A 131 4.62 1.42 22.44
C ARG A 131 5.03 -0.04 22.54
N PHE A 132 5.50 -0.61 21.43
CA PHE A 132 6.04 -1.96 21.35
C PHE A 132 7.42 -1.91 20.71
N GLU A 133 8.42 -2.43 21.41
CA GLU A 133 9.81 -2.47 20.95
C GLU A 133 10.17 -3.83 20.35
N GLN A 134 10.99 -3.80 19.32
CA GLN A 134 11.64 -4.95 18.71
C GLN A 134 13.10 -4.57 18.39
N PRO A 135 14.00 -5.54 18.16
CA PRO A 135 15.44 -5.27 18.01
C PRO A 135 15.82 -4.18 16.99
N ASP A 136 15.08 -4.04 15.88
CA ASP A 136 15.32 -3.03 14.84
C ASP A 136 14.07 -2.23 14.46
N SER A 137 13.05 -2.23 15.33
CA SER A 137 11.82 -1.49 15.07
C SER A 137 11.06 -1.10 16.32
N VAL A 138 10.29 -0.01 16.22
CA VAL A 138 9.37 0.44 17.25
C VAL A 138 8.01 0.68 16.64
N TYR A 139 6.97 0.22 17.32
CA TYR A 139 5.58 0.42 16.93
C TYR A 139 4.87 1.25 17.99
N TYR A 140 4.05 2.20 17.54
CA TYR A 140 3.08 2.90 18.38
C TYR A 140 1.70 2.58 17.84
N SER A 141 0.89 1.85 18.60
CA SER A 141 -0.44 1.42 18.15
C SER A 141 -1.54 1.97 19.04
N ASN A 142 -2.68 2.29 18.43
CA ASN A 142 -3.94 2.50 19.13
C ASN A 142 -5.10 1.95 18.28
N SER A 143 -6.34 2.19 18.72
CA SER A 143 -7.53 1.65 18.04
C SER A 143 -7.75 2.20 16.63
N LYS A 144 -7.14 3.35 16.28
CA LYS A 144 -7.36 4.06 15.01
C LYS A 144 -6.19 3.96 14.05
N ARG A 145 -4.96 3.92 14.56
CA ARG A 145 -3.74 4.00 13.75
C ARG A 145 -2.55 3.30 14.40
N ARG A 146 -1.58 2.98 13.55
CA ARG A 146 -0.28 2.44 13.93
C ARG A 146 0.82 3.27 13.28
N LEU A 147 1.75 3.75 14.08
CA LEU A 147 3.02 4.30 13.63
C LEU A 147 4.08 3.20 13.70
N VAL A 148 4.90 3.09 12.67
CA VAL A 148 5.95 2.07 12.56
C VAL A 148 7.25 2.74 12.19
N PHE A 149 8.31 2.38 12.90
CA PHE A 149 9.68 2.82 12.66
C PHE A 149 10.54 1.57 12.52
N TYR A 150 11.22 1.37 11.39
CA TYR A 150 12.02 0.16 11.18
C TYR A 150 13.17 0.33 10.20
N ASN A 151 14.13 -0.60 10.25
CA ASN A 151 15.25 -0.66 9.32
C ASN A 151 14.83 -1.13 7.92
N LYS A 152 14.67 -0.18 7.00
CA LYS A 152 14.19 -0.46 5.64
C LYS A 152 15.21 -1.25 4.82
N VAL A 153 16.50 -0.91 4.98
CA VAL A 153 17.58 -1.64 4.28
C VAL A 153 17.62 -3.08 4.76
N LYS A 154 17.51 -3.32 6.08
CA LYS A 154 17.49 -4.68 6.64
C LYS A 154 16.28 -5.48 6.14
N GLU A 155 15.11 -4.87 6.04
CA GLU A 155 13.90 -5.50 5.50
C GLU A 155 14.06 -5.91 4.03
N VAL A 156 14.57 -5.01 3.19
CA VAL A 156 14.80 -5.28 1.76
C VAL A 156 15.89 -6.34 1.56
N THR A 157 16.98 -6.29 2.34
CA THR A 157 18.02 -7.33 2.34
C THR A 157 17.46 -8.69 2.73
N ALA A 158 16.62 -8.76 3.76
CA ALA A 158 16.00 -10.02 4.20
C ALA A 158 15.08 -10.62 3.12
N ARG A 159 14.45 -9.77 2.30
CA ARG A 159 13.64 -10.17 1.14
C ARG A 159 14.46 -10.50 -0.11
N ARG A 160 15.79 -10.33 -0.07
CA ARG A 160 16.69 -10.52 -1.22
C ARG A 160 16.32 -9.64 -2.41
N GLU A 161 15.72 -8.48 -2.16
CA GLU A 161 15.40 -7.49 -3.18
C GLU A 161 16.63 -6.58 -3.42
N PRO A 162 16.82 -6.06 -4.65
CA PRO A 162 17.94 -5.18 -4.96
C PRO A 162 17.83 -3.86 -4.19
N ILE A 163 18.94 -3.42 -3.60
CA ILE A 163 19.04 -2.12 -2.90
C ILE A 163 19.48 -1.06 -3.92
N PRO A 164 18.67 -0.03 -4.20
CA PRO A 164 19.05 1.11 -5.02
C PRO A 164 20.32 1.78 -4.50
N GLU A 165 21.11 2.33 -5.41
CA GLU A 165 22.41 2.92 -5.12
C GLU A 165 22.38 3.97 -4.00
N LEU A 166 21.32 4.81 -3.98
CA LEU A 166 21.10 5.83 -2.96
C LEU A 166 21.12 5.28 -1.52
N TYR A 167 20.67 4.04 -1.32
CA TYR A 167 20.55 3.39 -0.01
C TYR A 167 21.67 2.38 0.29
N ARG A 168 22.57 2.11 -0.66
CA ARG A 168 23.61 1.10 -0.51
C ARG A 168 24.62 1.51 0.56
N GLY A 169 24.84 0.64 1.55
CA GLY A 169 25.74 0.92 2.68
C GLY A 169 25.29 2.07 3.58
N ARG A 170 24.02 2.49 3.50
CA ARG A 170 23.44 3.54 4.32
C ARG A 170 22.51 2.97 5.39
N ASN A 171 22.32 3.72 6.47
CA ASN A 171 21.25 3.45 7.42
C ASN A 171 19.97 4.13 6.92
N ALA A 172 18.91 3.36 6.62
CA ALA A 172 17.63 3.93 6.21
C ALA A 172 16.52 3.53 7.20
N LEU A 173 15.97 4.53 7.87
CA LEU A 173 14.79 4.40 8.71
C LEU A 173 13.55 4.65 7.87
N ARG A 174 12.63 3.70 7.86
CA ARG A 174 11.28 3.93 7.36
C ARG A 174 10.39 4.32 8.53
N PHE A 175 9.69 5.43 8.38
CA PHE A 175 8.52 5.79 9.17
C PHE A 175 7.26 5.51 8.37
N GLU A 176 6.27 4.86 8.97
CA GLU A 176 4.96 4.59 8.39
C GLU A 176 3.84 4.96 9.36
N SER A 177 2.78 5.60 8.87
CA SER A 177 1.52 5.85 9.56
C SER A 177 0.41 5.14 8.82
N LYS A 178 -0.20 4.15 9.47
CA LYS A 178 -1.21 3.26 8.89
C LYS A 178 -2.50 3.34 9.70
N PRO A 179 -3.69 3.30 9.07
CA PRO A 179 -4.93 3.02 9.77
C PRO A 179 -4.89 1.65 10.45
N SER A 180 -5.51 1.52 11.63
CA SER A 180 -5.66 0.23 12.29
C SER A 180 -6.67 -0.63 11.51
N ALA A 181 -6.46 -1.95 11.47
CA ALA A 181 -7.27 -2.91 10.71
C ALA A 181 -8.73 -3.05 11.20
N SER A 182 -9.14 -2.27 12.21
CA SER A 182 -10.45 -2.35 12.86
C SER A 182 -11.59 -1.60 12.13
N HIS A 183 -11.34 -0.97 10.98
CA HIS A 183 -12.35 -0.11 10.31
C HIS A 183 -12.34 -0.19 8.77
N VAL A 184 -11.99 -1.34 8.17
CA VAL A 184 -12.10 -1.54 6.71
C VAL A 184 -13.02 -2.70 6.39
#